data_AF-A0AAD7T099-F1
#
_entry.id   AF-A0AAD7T099-F1
#
_cell.length_a   1.000
_cell.length_b   1.000
_cell.length_c   1.000
_cell.angle_alpha   90.00
_cell.angle_beta   90.00
_cell.angle_gamma   90.00
#
_symmetry.space_group_name_H-M   'P 1'
#
loop_
_entity.id
_entity.type
_entity.pdbx_description
1 polymer ?
#
loop_
_entity_poly.entity_id
_entity_poly.type
_entity_poly.pdbx_seq_one_letter_code
_entity_poly.pdbx_strand_id
1 'polypeptide(L)'
;MGLIHTLEQCLNRIQTVGLIHTLEQCLNRMQTVGLIHTLEQCLNRMQTVGLIHTLEQCLNRMQTVGLIHTLEQCLNRMQTVRLIHTLEQCLNRMQTVGLIHTLEQCLNRMQTVGLIHTLEQCLNRMQTVGLIHTLEQCLNRIQTVGLTHTRTVC
;
A
#
# COMPACT_ATOMS: atom_id res chain seq x y z
N MET A 1 10.10 -13.92 -19.66
CA MET A 1 8.76 -14.35 -20.11
C MET A 1 7.95 -14.56 -18.84
N GLY A 2 6.84 -13.85 -18.72
CA GLY A 2 5.89 -14.04 -17.63
C GLY A 2 4.49 -13.96 -18.19
N LEU A 3 3.64 -14.85 -17.68
CA LEU A 3 2.18 -14.78 -17.75
C LEU A 3 1.64 -15.78 -16.72
N ILE A 4 0.80 -15.38 -15.77
CA ILE A 4 0.05 -16.31 -14.92
C ILE A 4 -1.40 -15.88 -14.98
N HIS A 5 -2.27 -16.69 -15.56
CA HIS A 5 -3.68 -16.33 -15.76
C HIS A 5 -4.52 -16.54 -14.50
N THR A 6 -4.44 -17.73 -13.90
CA THR A 6 -5.06 -18.01 -12.62
C THR A 6 -4.19 -19.01 -11.88
N LEU A 7 -3.89 -18.74 -10.60
CA LEU A 7 -3.26 -19.67 -9.70
C LEU A 7 -3.97 -19.57 -8.36
N GLU A 8 -4.43 -20.69 -7.81
CA GLU A 8 -5.10 -20.69 -6.50
C GLU A 8 -4.06 -20.53 -5.38
N GLN A 9 -3.04 -21.38 -5.35
CA GLN A 9 -2.12 -21.38 -4.22
C GLN A 9 -0.65 -21.58 -4.60
N CYS A 10 0.22 -20.81 -3.93
CA CYS A 10 1.65 -21.08 -3.86
C CYS A 10 2.16 -21.02 -2.42
N LEU A 11 2.71 -22.13 -1.95
CA LEU A 11 3.19 -22.25 -0.57
C LEU A 11 4.54 -21.58 -0.33
N ASN A 12 5.46 -21.63 -1.29
CA ASN A 12 6.86 -21.29 -1.02
C ASN A 12 7.36 -20.07 -1.78
N ARG A 13 7.36 -20.08 -3.12
CA ARG A 13 7.99 -18.99 -3.87
C ARG A 13 7.37 -18.78 -5.24
N ILE A 14 7.04 -17.53 -5.57
CA ILE A 14 6.75 -17.07 -6.93
C ILE A 14 7.81 -16.06 -7.36
N GLN A 15 8.21 -16.17 -8.62
CA GLN A 15 9.03 -15.21 -9.33
C GLN A 15 8.51 -15.08 -10.78
N THR A 16 7.57 -14.14 -11.05
CA THR A 16 7.78 -13.11 -12.12
C THR A 16 7.77 -13.54 -13.61
N VAL A 17 8.24 -12.81 -14.67
CA VAL A 17 8.45 -11.37 -15.00
C VAL A 17 7.41 -11.03 -16.07
N GLY A 18 6.37 -10.30 -15.70
CA GLY A 18 5.29 -9.87 -16.58
C GLY A 18 4.00 -10.66 -16.39
N LEU A 19 2.91 -9.91 -16.26
CA LEU A 19 1.51 -10.29 -16.09
C LEU A 19 1.20 -11.52 -15.22
N ILE A 20 0.85 -11.30 -13.96
CA ILE A 20 -0.06 -12.18 -13.23
C ILE A 20 -1.45 -11.56 -13.36
N HIS A 21 -2.44 -12.32 -13.80
CA HIS A 21 -3.83 -11.89 -13.92
C HIS A 21 -4.57 -12.16 -12.60
N THR A 22 -4.59 -13.41 -12.14
CA THR A 22 -5.13 -13.73 -10.81
C THR A 22 -4.21 -14.69 -10.06
N LEU A 23 -3.95 -14.37 -8.80
CA LEU A 23 -3.42 -15.29 -7.81
C LEU A 23 -4.25 -15.18 -6.53
N GLU A 24 -4.81 -16.27 -6.03
CA GLU A 24 -5.58 -16.20 -4.77
C GLU A 24 -4.61 -16.13 -3.59
N GLN A 25 -3.66 -17.05 -3.45
CA GLN A 25 -2.82 -17.12 -2.25
C GLN A 25 -1.33 -17.34 -2.52
N CYS A 26 -0.51 -16.50 -1.90
CA CYS A 26 0.93 -16.72 -1.72
C CYS A 26 1.32 -16.74 -0.25
N LEU A 27 1.73 -17.89 0.26
CA LEU A 27 1.98 -18.07 1.69
C LEU A 27 3.31 -17.47 2.15
N ASN A 28 4.39 -17.63 1.37
CA ASN A 28 5.74 -17.33 1.86
C ASN A 28 6.42 -16.16 1.12
N ARG A 29 6.82 -16.33 -0.15
CA ARG A 29 7.54 -15.27 -0.89
C ARG A 29 7.03 -15.08 -2.30
N MET A 30 6.78 -13.83 -2.66
CA MET A 30 6.55 -13.40 -4.03
C MET A 30 7.53 -12.30 -4.41
N GLN A 31 8.11 -12.42 -5.60
CA GLN A 31 8.83 -11.34 -6.25
C GLN A 31 8.31 -11.18 -7.68
N THR A 32 7.90 -9.97 -8.07
CA THR A 32 7.36 -9.73 -9.42
C THR A 32 7.95 -8.46 -10.02
N VAL A 33 8.26 -8.52 -11.31
CA VAL A 33 8.56 -7.37 -12.16
C VAL A 33 7.54 -7.36 -13.27
N GLY A 34 6.69 -6.33 -13.36
CA GLY A 34 5.60 -6.25 -14.34
C GLY A 34 4.25 -5.94 -13.70
N LEU A 35 3.18 -6.50 -14.27
CA LEU A 35 1.79 -6.30 -13.85
C LEU A 35 1.30 -7.47 -12.99
N ILE A 36 0.63 -7.18 -11.88
CA ILE A 36 -0.28 -8.06 -11.17
C ILE A 36 -1.67 -7.43 -11.28
N HIS A 37 -2.62 -8.08 -11.94
CA HIS A 37 -3.97 -7.56 -12.02
C HIS A 37 -4.72 -7.80 -10.71
N THR A 38 -4.78 -9.04 -10.23
CA THR A 38 -5.43 -9.37 -8.97
C THR A 38 -4.56 -10.30 -8.16
N LEU A 39 -4.43 -9.97 -6.87
CA LEU A 39 -3.94 -10.88 -5.86
C LEU A 39 -4.81 -10.78 -4.61
N GLU A 40 -5.40 -11.87 -4.18
CA GLU A 40 -6.24 -11.84 -2.98
C GLU A 40 -5.35 -11.78 -1.73
N GLN A 41 -4.41 -12.71 -1.56
CA GLN A 41 -3.66 -12.80 -0.31
C GLN A 41 -2.15 -13.06 -0.48
N CYS A 42 -1.35 -12.26 0.21
CA CYS A 42 0.06 -12.54 0.47
C CYS A 42 0.36 -12.53 1.97
N LEU A 43 0.73 -13.68 2.52
CA LEU A 43 0.86 -13.82 3.97
C LEU A 43 2.19 -13.28 4.50
N ASN A 44 3.32 -13.58 3.85
CA ASN A 44 4.63 -13.30 4.42
C ASN A 44 5.40 -12.16 3.74
N ARG A 45 5.87 -12.33 2.50
CA ARG A 45 6.69 -11.32 1.83
C ARG A 45 6.35 -11.16 0.36
N MET A 46 6.09 -9.93 0.00
CA MET A 46 5.93 -9.49 -1.38
C MET A 46 6.94 -8.40 -1.72
N GLN A 47 7.55 -8.53 -2.90
CA GLN A 47 8.32 -7.46 -3.53
C GLN A 47 7.89 -7.30 -4.98
N THR A 48 7.47 -6.10 -5.36
CA THR A 48 7.00 -5.83 -6.73
C THR A 48 7.68 -4.61 -7.31
N VAL A 49 8.13 -4.72 -8.56
CA VAL A 49 8.52 -3.57 -9.39
C VAL A 49 7.57 -3.50 -10.57
N GLY A 50 6.67 -2.52 -10.59
CA GLY A 50 5.66 -2.38 -11.65
C GLY A 50 4.29 -1.98 -11.13
N LEU A 51 3.25 -2.57 -11.71
CA LEU A 51 1.85 -2.23 -11.42
C LEU A 51 1.17 -3.37 -10.68
N ILE A 52 0.49 -3.03 -9.58
CA ILE A 52 -0.51 -3.88 -8.94
C ILE A 52 -1.85 -3.18 -9.15
N HIS A 53 -2.78 -3.81 -9.87
CA HIS A 53 -4.12 -3.23 -10.03
C HIS A 53 -4.92 -3.45 -8.75
N THR A 54 -5.03 -4.69 -8.28
CA THR A 54 -5.74 -5.01 -7.04
C THR A 54 -4.92 -5.97 -6.19
N LEU A 55 -4.78 -5.62 -4.91
CA LEU A 55 -4.33 -6.52 -3.86
C LEU A 55 -5.31 -6.43 -2.69
N GLU A 56 -5.97 -7.52 -2.34
CA GLU A 56 -6.92 -7.47 -1.21
C GLU A 56 -6.15 -7.45 0.11
N GLN A 57 -5.25 -8.40 0.34
CA GLN A 57 -4.60 -8.54 1.65
C GLN A 57 -3.09 -8.83 1.57
N CYS A 58 -2.32 -8.04 2.34
CA CYS A 58 -0.96 -8.39 2.71
C CYS A 58 -0.77 -8.39 4.22
N LEU A 59 -0.47 -9.56 4.79
CA LEU A 59 -0.43 -9.69 6.25
C LEU A 59 0.88 -9.16 6.84
N ASN A 60 2.04 -9.53 6.29
CA ASN A 60 3.31 -9.29 6.97
C ASN A 60 4.19 -8.20 6.32
N ARG A 61 4.70 -8.41 5.10
CA ARG A 61 5.58 -7.41 4.46
C ARG A 61 5.31 -7.26 2.98
N MET A 62 5.05 -6.02 2.56
CA MET A 62 5.00 -5.61 1.17
C MET A 62 6.04 -4.53 0.89
N GLN A 63 6.73 -4.67 -0.23
CA GLN A 63 7.56 -3.61 -0.81
C GLN A 63 7.22 -3.44 -2.28
N THR A 64 6.84 -2.24 -2.69
CA THR A 64 6.48 -1.95 -4.08
C THR A 64 7.23 -0.73 -4.60
N VAL A 65 7.84 -0.86 -5.77
CA VAL A 65 8.36 0.26 -6.55
C VAL A 65 7.52 0.37 -7.82
N GLY A 66 6.60 1.33 -7.85
CA GLY A 66 5.66 1.50 -8.95
C GLY A 66 4.28 1.94 -8.46
N LEU A 67 3.24 1.51 -9.18
CA LEU A 67 1.87 1.92 -8.93
C LEU A 67 1.10 0.78 -8.27
N ILE A 68 0.35 1.11 -7.22
CA ILE A 68 -0.72 0.29 -6.67
C ILE A 68 -2.02 1.05 -6.95
N HIS A 69 -2.92 0.46 -7.73
CA HIS A 69 -4.21 1.09 -7.97
C HIS A 69 -5.12 0.89 -6.75
N THR A 70 -5.31 -0.35 -6.30
CA THR A 70 -6.10 -0.64 -5.12
C THR A 70 -5.36 -1.61 -4.21
N LEU A 71 -5.32 -1.26 -2.93
CA LEU A 71 -4.98 -2.17 -1.85
C LEU A 71 -6.00 -2.05 -0.74
N GLU A 72 -6.70 -3.13 -0.42
CA GLU A 72 -7.71 -3.09 0.64
C GLU A 72 -7.01 -3.11 2.00
N GLN A 73 -6.17 -4.10 2.28
CA GLN A 73 -5.62 -4.30 3.61
C GLN A 73 -4.12 -4.61 3.64
N CYS A 74 -3.40 -3.88 4.48
CA CYS A 74 -2.06 -4.26 4.92
C CYS A 74 -1.94 -4.25 6.44
N LEU A 75 -1.69 -5.43 7.02
CA LEU A 75 -1.73 -5.57 8.47
C LEU A 75 -0.44 -5.07 9.14
N ASN A 76 0.74 -5.49 8.66
CA ASN A 76 1.97 -5.26 9.41
C ASN A 76 2.90 -4.21 8.81
N ARG A 77 3.51 -4.44 7.63
CA ARG A 77 4.46 -3.49 7.05
C ARG A 77 4.29 -3.32 5.55
N MET A 78 4.12 -2.06 5.15
CA MET A 78 4.14 -1.63 3.77
C MET A 78 5.24 -0.59 3.54
N GLN A 79 5.96 -0.76 2.44
CA GLN A 79 6.82 0.28 1.87
C GLN A 79 6.49 0.44 0.39
N THR A 80 6.16 1.66 -0.03
CA THR A 80 5.84 1.95 -1.43
C THR A 80 6.62 3.16 -1.93
N VAL A 81 7.08 3.06 -3.18
CA VAL A 81 7.72 4.16 -3.90
C VAL A 81 6.95 4.43 -5.19
N ARG A 82 6.60 5.71 -5.43
CA ARG A 82 5.81 6.29 -6.54
C ARG A 82 4.35 6.59 -6.24
N LEU A 83 3.43 5.63 -6.36
CA LEU A 83 2.01 5.95 -6.37
C LEU A 83 1.15 4.84 -5.74
N ILE A 84 0.23 5.28 -4.87
CA ILE A 84 -0.91 4.51 -4.41
C ILE A 84 -2.15 5.31 -4.79
N HIS A 85 -3.05 4.74 -5.58
CA HIS A 85 -4.31 5.40 -5.88
C HIS A 85 -5.28 5.23 -4.71
N THR A 86 -5.56 4.00 -4.30
CA THR A 86 -6.44 3.72 -3.16
C THR A 86 -5.78 2.74 -2.21
N LEU A 87 -5.81 3.09 -0.93
CA LEU A 87 -5.52 2.19 0.18
C LEU A 87 -6.62 2.31 1.23
N GLU A 88 -7.36 1.25 1.48
CA GLU A 88 -8.45 1.31 2.46
C GLU A 88 -7.85 1.25 3.88
N GLN A 89 -7.05 0.23 4.19
CA GLN A 89 -6.60 0.01 5.56
C GLN A 89 -5.12 -0.36 5.67
N CYS A 90 -4.43 0.34 6.58
CA CYS A 90 -3.13 -0.08 7.09
C CYS A 90 -3.09 -0.08 8.62
N LEU A 91 -2.89 -1.25 9.21
CA LEU A 91 -3.01 -1.41 10.66
C LEU A 91 -1.74 -0.95 11.39
N ASN A 92 -0.56 -1.41 10.99
CA ASN A 92 0.64 -1.23 11.80
C ASN A 92 1.63 -0.18 11.25
N ARG A 93 2.29 -0.44 10.11
CA ARG A 93 3.31 0.49 9.59
C ARG A 93 3.23 0.66 8.08
N MET A 94 3.13 1.92 7.68
CA MET A 94 3.25 2.36 6.29
C MET A 94 4.38 3.37 6.13
N GLN A 95 5.16 3.18 5.08
CA GLN A 95 6.11 4.17 4.60
C GLN A 95 5.92 4.38 3.11
N THR A 96 5.68 5.61 2.69
CA THR A 96 5.49 5.94 1.28
C THR A 96 6.40 7.08 0.86
N VAL A 97 7.06 6.92 -0.28
CA VAL A 97 7.75 8.00 -0.98
C VAL A 97 7.05 8.20 -2.31
N GLY A 98 6.27 9.26 -2.44
CA GLY A 98 5.46 9.53 -3.63
C GLY A 98 4.07 10.08 -3.31
N LEU A 99 3.10 9.72 -4.14
CA LEU A 99 1.72 10.18 -4.05
C LEU A 99 0.83 9.07 -3.49
N ILE A 100 -0.05 9.46 -2.56
CA ILE A 100 -1.22 8.70 -2.12
C ILE A 100 -2.44 9.52 -2.55
N HIS A 101 -3.27 9.00 -3.43
CA HIS A 101 -4.50 9.71 -3.80
C HIS A 101 -5.55 9.56 -2.69
N THR A 102 -5.84 8.35 -2.26
CA THR A 102 -6.79 8.09 -1.19
C THR A 102 -6.21 7.08 -0.19
N LEU A 103 -6.26 7.44 1.09
CA LEU A 103 -6.06 6.54 2.21
C LEU A 103 -7.23 6.69 3.18
N GLU A 104 -8.02 5.63 3.36
CA GLU A 104 -9.16 5.70 4.28
C GLU A 104 -8.67 5.61 5.72
N GLN A 105 -7.92 4.58 6.08
CA GLN A 105 -7.55 4.34 7.47
C GLN A 105 -6.09 3.93 7.68
N CYS A 106 -5.42 4.62 8.60
CA CYS A 106 -4.16 4.17 9.19
C CYS A 106 -4.23 4.14 10.72
N LEU A 107 -4.07 2.95 11.30
CA LEU A 107 -4.29 2.78 12.73
C LEU A 107 -3.07 3.15 13.57
N ASN A 108 -1.86 2.72 13.21
CA ASN A 108 -0.69 2.85 14.09
C ASN A 108 0.36 3.87 13.61
N ARG A 109 1.11 3.58 12.54
CA ARG A 109 2.18 4.47 12.07
C ARG A 109 2.18 4.67 10.57
N MET A 110 2.11 5.93 10.16
CA MET A 110 2.33 6.36 8.79
C MET A 110 3.50 7.33 8.70
N GLN A 111 4.34 7.13 7.69
CA GLN A 111 5.35 8.10 7.28
C GLN A 111 5.26 8.32 5.78
N THR A 112 5.08 9.56 5.35
CA THR A 112 4.97 9.88 3.92
C THR A 112 5.93 11.01 3.56
N VAL A 113 6.66 10.83 2.47
CA VAL A 113 7.39 11.90 1.80
C VAL A 113 6.75 12.09 0.43
N GLY A 114 6.05 13.21 0.24
CA GLY A 114 5.33 13.52 -0.99
C GLY A 114 3.94 14.09 -0.74
N LEU A 115 2.97 13.68 -1.56
CA LEU A 115 1.61 14.22 -1.55
C LEU A 115 0.62 13.17 -1.04
N ILE A 116 -0.29 13.59 -0.17
CA ILE A 116 -1.50 12.86 0.19
C ILE A 116 -2.68 13.72 -0.28
N HIS A 117 -3.48 13.24 -1.23
CA HIS A 117 -4.65 13.99 -1.65
C HIS A 117 -5.77 13.88 -0.61
N THR A 118 -6.13 12.65 -0.22
CA THR A 118 -7.15 12.44 0.81
C THR A 118 -6.66 11.43 1.85
N LEU A 119 -6.78 11.81 3.12
CA LEU A 119 -6.66 10.91 4.26
C LEU A 119 -7.89 11.07 5.16
N GLU A 120 -8.69 10.02 5.28
CA GLU A 120 -9.90 10.08 6.12
C GLU A 120 -9.55 9.92 7.60
N GLN A 121 -8.81 8.88 7.99
CA GLN A 121 -8.56 8.59 9.40
C GLN A 121 -7.12 8.18 9.69
N CYS A 122 -6.51 8.85 10.67
CA CYS A 122 -5.25 8.40 11.27
C CYS A 122 -5.33 8.36 12.81
N LEU A 123 -5.25 7.17 13.39
CA LEU A 123 -5.48 7.02 14.83
C LEU A 123 -4.26 7.38 15.68
N ASN A 124 -3.06 6.87 15.39
CA ASN A 124 -1.92 6.98 16.32
C ASN A 124 -0.82 7.98 15.91
N ARG A 125 0.00 7.67 14.90
CA ARG A 125 1.15 8.50 14.55
C ARG A 125 1.24 8.68 13.04
N MET A 126 1.25 9.93 12.62
CA MET A 126 1.54 10.28 11.24
C MET A 126 2.63 11.36 11.16
N GLN A 127 3.56 11.14 10.25
CA GLN A 127 4.59 12.10 9.87
C GLN A 127 4.58 12.28 8.36
N THR A 128 4.37 13.51 7.91
CA THR A 128 4.36 13.83 6.48
C THR A 128 5.37 14.92 6.19
N VAL A 129 6.20 14.71 5.17
CA VAL A 129 7.02 15.76 4.57
C VAL A 129 6.49 16.01 3.16
N GLY A 130 5.84 17.16 2.96
CA GLY A 130 5.17 17.50 1.71
C GLY A 130 3.77 18.07 1.91
N LEU A 131 2.84 17.72 1.03
CA LEU A 131 1.50 18.32 0.98
C LEU A 131 0.44 17.30 1.38
N ILE A 132 -0.54 17.75 2.16
CA ILE A 132 -1.79 17.03 2.44
C ILE A 132 -2.92 17.92 1.92
N HIS A 133 -3.72 17.45 0.97
CA HIS A 133 -4.84 18.25 0.49
C HIS A 133 -6.02 18.15 1.47
N THR A 134 -6.45 16.94 1.84
CA THR A 134 -7.54 16.73 2.78
C THR A 134 -7.13 15.75 3.89
N LEU A 135 -7.36 16.15 5.14
CA LEU A 135 -7.25 15.31 6.33
C LEU A 135 -8.53 15.42 7.16
N GLU A 136 -9.32 14.36 7.24
CA GLU A 136 -10.61 14.44 7.95
C GLU A 136 -10.48 14.22 9.44
N GLN A 137 -9.91 13.09 9.88
CA GLN A 137 -9.84 12.69 11.28
C GLN A 137 -8.44 12.28 11.70
N CYS A 138 -7.98 12.84 12.82
CA CYS A 138 -6.81 12.32 13.51
C CYS A 138 -6.94 12.39 15.03
N LEU A 139 -6.47 11.35 15.73
CA LEU A 139 -6.74 11.22 17.17
C LEU A 139 -5.52 11.52 18.06
N ASN A 140 -4.31 11.14 17.63
CA ASN A 140 -3.11 11.26 18.45
C ASN A 140 -2.10 12.23 17.82
N ARG A 141 -0.94 11.74 17.34
CA ARG A 141 0.20 12.59 16.99
C ARG A 141 0.37 12.78 15.49
N ILE A 142 0.11 13.99 15.02
CA ILE A 142 0.35 14.42 13.64
C ILE A 142 1.52 15.40 13.59
N GLN A 143 2.46 15.16 12.67
CA GLN A 143 3.52 16.09 12.33
C GLN A 143 3.59 16.24 10.81
N THR A 144 3.37 17.46 10.32
CA THR A 144 3.51 17.78 8.90
C THR A 144 4.60 18.83 8.74
N VAL A 145 5.60 18.55 7.90
CA VAL A 145 6.57 19.51 7.40
C VAL A 145 6.17 19.83 5.97
N GLY A 146 5.43 20.93 5.80
CA GLY A 146 4.84 21.34 4.53
C GLY A 146 3.43 21.90 4.75
N LEU A 147 2.53 21.70 3.80
CA LEU A 147 1.20 22.31 3.82
C LEU A 147 0.11 21.26 4.07
N THR A 148 -0.94 21.67 4.80
CA THR A 148 -2.20 20.93 4.87
C THR A 148 -3.32 21.89 4.46
N HIS A 149 -4.02 21.59 3.38
CA HIS A 149 -5.00 22.52 2.81
C HIS A 149 -6.32 22.49 3.57
N THR A 150 -6.85 21.29 3.82
CA THR A 150 -8.10 21.08 4.57
C THR A 150 -7.84 20.10 5.71
N ARG A 151 -8.22 20.49 6.93
CA ARG A 151 -8.13 19.65 8.14
C ARG A 151 -9.40 19.81 8.97
N THR A 152 -10.16 18.74 9.16
CA THR A 152 -11.51 18.84 9.74
C THR A 152 -11.54 18.59 11.25
N VAL A 153 -11.16 17.38 11.70
CA VAL A 153 -11.26 16.94 13.10
C VAL A 153 -9.94 16.32 13.54
N CYS A 154 -9.23 17.05 14.36
CA CYS A 154 -7.86 16.82 14.73
C CYS A 154 -7.49 17.77 15.87
#